data_AF-H9FHV4-F1
#
_entry.id   AF-H9FHV4-F1
#
_cell.length_a   1.000
_cell.length_b   1.000
_cell.length_c   1.000
_cell.angle_alpha   90.00
_cell.angle_beta   90.00
_cell.angle_gamma   90.00
#
_symmetry.space_group_name_H-M   'P 1'
#
loop_
_entity.id
_entity.type
_entity.pdbx_description
1 polymer ?
#
loop_
_entity_poly.entity_id
_entity_poly.type
_entity_poly.pdbx_seq_one_letter_code
_entity_poly.pdbx_strand_id
1 'polypeptide(L)'
;ALELGSTEVLLDHLKSHAEEKPPSATKEKKHQCDHCERCFYTRKDVRRHLVVHTGCKDFLCQFCAQRFGRKDHLTRHTKKTHSQELMKESLQTGDLLSTFHT
;
A
#
# COMPACT_ATOMS: atom_id res chain seq x y z
N ALA A 1 -30.63 54.41 0.99
CA ALA A 1 -30.77 53.34 0.00
C ALA A 1 -29.72 52.30 0.34
N LEU A 2 -30.15 51.07 0.61
CA LEU A 2 -29.31 49.99 1.10
C LEU A 2 -28.79 49.24 -0.13
N GLU A 3 -27.57 49.53 -0.58
CA GLU A 3 -26.96 48.84 -1.73
C GLU A 3 -26.48 47.45 -1.29
N LEU A 4 -27.42 46.49 -1.22
CA LEU A 4 -27.14 45.07 -0.99
C LEU A 4 -26.58 44.42 -2.28
N GLY A 5 -25.42 44.90 -2.73
CA GLY A 5 -24.68 44.35 -3.86
C GLY A 5 -23.42 43.62 -3.40
N SER A 6 -23.55 42.47 -2.72
CA SER A 6 -22.37 41.65 -2.34
C SER A 6 -22.65 40.18 -1.99
N THR A 7 -23.89 39.70 -2.08
CA THR A 7 -24.19 38.27 -1.82
C THR A 7 -24.25 37.44 -3.09
N GLU A 8 -24.65 38.03 -4.22
CA GLU A 8 -24.78 37.33 -5.50
C GLU A 8 -23.42 36.94 -6.09
N VAL A 9 -22.45 37.86 -6.04
CA VAL A 9 -21.06 37.61 -6.46
C VAL A 9 -20.36 36.62 -5.55
N LEU A 10 -20.70 36.60 -4.25
CA LEU A 10 -20.14 35.63 -3.30
C LEU A 10 -20.72 34.23 -3.54
N LEU A 11 -22.00 34.09 -3.85
CA LEU A 11 -22.61 32.81 -4.22
C LEU A 11 -22.01 32.27 -5.53
N ASP A 12 -21.71 33.14 -6.49
CA ASP A 12 -21.04 32.75 -7.74
C ASP A 12 -19.55 32.38 -7.53
N HIS A 13 -18.84 33.11 -6.66
CA HIS A 13 -17.49 32.77 -6.24
C HIS A 13 -17.44 31.45 -5.44
N LEU A 14 -18.41 31.17 -4.58
CA LEU A 14 -18.50 29.91 -3.83
C LEU A 14 -18.86 28.72 -4.74
N LYS A 15 -19.61 28.93 -5.83
CA LYS A 15 -19.79 27.93 -6.90
C LYS A 15 -18.48 27.61 -7.62
N SER A 16 -17.52 28.53 -7.67
CA SER A 16 -16.19 28.31 -8.25
C SER A 16 -15.26 27.47 -7.34
N HIS A 17 -15.48 27.49 -6.02
CA HIS A 17 -14.82 26.55 -5.09
C HIS A 17 -15.52 25.18 -5.04
N ALA A 18 -16.76 25.10 -5.53
CA ALA A 18 -17.48 23.85 -5.76
C ALA A 18 -17.20 23.32 -7.17
N GLU A 19 -15.92 23.14 -7.51
CA GLU A 19 -15.54 22.15 -8.51
C GLU A 19 -15.78 20.76 -7.91
N GLU A 20 -17.06 20.40 -7.78
CA GLU A 20 -17.52 19.02 -7.73
C GLU A 20 -17.11 18.39 -9.06
N LYS A 21 -15.85 17.94 -9.10
CA LYS A 21 -15.36 17.01 -10.10
C LYS A 21 -16.46 15.96 -10.28
N PRO A 22 -17.06 15.84 -11.49
CA PRO A 22 -18.16 14.91 -11.70
C PRO A 22 -17.72 13.53 -11.20
N PRO A 23 -18.56 12.76 -10.47
CA PRO A 23 -18.22 11.42 -10.04
C PRO A 23 -18.09 10.56 -11.28
N SER A 24 -16.88 10.58 -11.83
CA SER A 24 -16.40 9.72 -12.88
C SER A 24 -16.68 8.31 -12.41
N ALA A 25 -17.60 7.64 -13.10
CA ALA A 25 -18.02 6.27 -12.86
C ALA A 25 -16.83 5.31 -13.09
N THR A 26 -15.90 5.29 -12.14
CA THR A 26 -14.75 4.41 -12.10
C THR A 26 -14.32 4.28 -10.64
N LYS A 27 -14.85 3.27 -9.92
CA LYS A 27 -14.53 2.89 -8.54
C LYS A 27 -14.12 4.06 -7.64
N GLU A 28 -15.03 4.60 -6.84
CA GLU A 28 -14.65 5.60 -5.85
C GLU A 28 -13.53 5.05 -4.94
N LYS A 29 -12.45 5.82 -4.75
CA LYS A 29 -11.38 5.48 -3.80
C LYS A 29 -11.92 5.73 -2.38
N LYS A 30 -12.51 4.70 -1.78
CA LYS A 30 -13.27 4.82 -0.52
C LYS A 30 -12.42 4.87 0.76
N HIS A 31 -11.14 4.52 0.70
CA HIS A 31 -10.33 4.36 1.91
C HIS A 31 -9.18 5.35 1.96
N GLN A 32 -9.33 6.39 2.78
CA GLN A 32 -8.29 7.38 3.05
C GLN A 32 -7.26 6.85 4.05
N CYS A 33 -6.03 7.35 3.96
CA CYS A 33 -4.98 7.14 4.95
C CYS A 33 -5.17 8.07 6.15
N ASP A 34 -4.96 7.59 7.37
CA ASP A 34 -5.13 8.42 8.58
C ASP A 34 -3.97 9.40 8.81
N HIS A 35 -2.87 9.26 8.06
CA HIS A 35 -1.67 10.10 8.18
C HIS A 35 -1.47 11.05 6.99
N CYS A 36 -2.25 10.93 5.92
CA CYS A 36 -2.20 11.83 4.76
C CYS A 36 -3.48 11.75 3.92
N GLU A 37 -3.66 12.69 2.99
CA GLU A 37 -4.87 12.79 2.14
C GLU A 37 -4.95 11.76 1.01
N ARG A 38 -4.10 10.72 1.02
CA ARG A 38 -4.12 9.69 -0.03
C ARG A 38 -5.28 8.73 0.16
N CYS A 39 -6.09 8.58 -0.90
CA CYS A 39 -7.18 7.62 -0.96
C CYS A 39 -6.82 6.38 -1.81
N PHE A 40 -7.34 5.24 -1.37
CA PHE A 40 -7.12 3.92 -1.97
C PHE A 40 -8.45 3.19 -2.19
N TYR A 41 -8.43 2.22 -3.11
CA TYR A 41 -9.61 1.43 -3.46
C TYR A 41 -9.94 0.36 -2.43
N THR A 42 -8.95 -0.13 -1.67
CA THR A 42 -9.15 -1.17 -0.67
C THR A 42 -8.42 -0.84 0.64
N ARG A 43 -8.93 -1.34 1.77
CA ARG A 43 -8.21 -1.27 3.06
C ARG A 43 -6.85 -1.97 3.03
N LYS A 44 -6.69 -3.02 2.20
CA LYS A 44 -5.39 -3.71 2.02
C LYS A 44 -4.35 -2.76 1.44
N ASP A 45 -4.75 -1.91 0.51
CA ASP A 45 -3.87 -0.90 -0.09
C ASP A 45 -3.48 0.20 0.90
N VAL A 46 -4.42 0.64 1.74
CA VAL A 46 -4.11 1.58 2.85
C VAL A 46 -3.08 0.96 3.79
N ARG A 47 -3.30 -0.26 4.27
CA ARG A 47 -2.33 -0.94 5.17
C ARG A 47 -0.95 -1.07 4.54
N ARG A 48 -0.88 -1.45 3.26
CA ARG A 48 0.39 -1.51 2.52
C ARG A 48 1.05 -0.15 2.39
N HIS A 49 0.26 0.91 2.29
CA HIS A 49 0.78 2.28 2.24
C HIS A 49 1.33 2.75 3.59
N LEU A 50 0.77 2.33 4.72
CA LEU A 50 1.23 2.75 6.06
C LEU A 50 2.71 2.47 6.33
N VAL A 51 3.34 1.56 5.59
CA VAL A 51 4.80 1.36 5.56
C VAL A 51 5.59 2.65 5.34
N VAL A 52 5.05 3.62 4.58
CA VAL A 52 5.75 4.87 4.31
C VAL A 52 5.75 5.83 5.48
N HIS A 53 4.76 5.70 6.38
CA HIS A 53 4.64 6.53 7.58
C HIS A 53 5.36 5.88 8.76
N THR A 54 5.15 4.58 8.94
CA THR A 54 5.68 3.84 10.09
C THR A 54 7.10 3.33 9.90
N GLY A 55 7.54 3.15 8.64
CA GLY A 55 8.79 2.45 8.34
C GLY A 55 8.78 0.96 8.72
N CYS A 56 7.65 0.42 9.21
CA CYS A 56 7.52 -0.97 9.63
C CYS A 56 7.66 -1.90 8.41
N LYS A 57 8.82 -2.56 8.30
CA LYS A 57 9.12 -3.51 7.23
C LYS A 57 9.04 -4.93 7.76
N ASP A 58 7.84 -5.51 7.68
CA ASP A 58 7.52 -6.79 8.31
C ASP A 58 8.14 -8.00 7.59
N PHE A 59 8.62 -7.85 6.36
CA PHE A 59 9.10 -8.96 5.55
C PHE A 59 10.64 -9.01 5.57
N LEU A 60 11.20 -9.90 6.38
CA LEU A 60 12.64 -10.16 6.47
C LEU A 60 13.08 -11.19 5.43
N CYS A 61 14.20 -10.94 4.75
CA CYS A 61 14.84 -11.96 3.93
C CYS A 61 15.50 -13.02 4.81
N GLN A 62 15.34 -14.29 4.46
CA GLN A 62 15.93 -15.39 5.26
C GLN A 62 17.41 -15.59 4.94
N PHE A 63 17.85 -15.14 3.77
CA PHE A 63 19.24 -15.28 3.31
C PHE A 63 20.10 -14.04 3.61
N CYS A 64 19.49 -12.91 3.98
CA CYS A 64 20.21 -11.71 4.38
C CYS A 64 19.38 -10.84 5.34
N ALA A 65 20.01 -9.89 6.04
CA ALA A 65 19.32 -9.05 7.02
C ALA A 65 18.41 -7.95 6.41
N GLN A 66 18.12 -7.98 5.10
CA GLN A 66 17.29 -6.95 4.46
C GLN A 66 15.81 -7.12 4.80
N ARG A 67 15.17 -6.01 5.14
CA ARG A 67 13.73 -5.93 5.43
C ARG A 67 12.98 -5.19 4.32
N PHE A 68 11.78 -5.66 4.02
CA PHE A 68 10.88 -5.12 3.00
C PHE A 68 9.52 -4.81 3.62
N GLY A 69 8.87 -3.73 3.14
CA GLY A 69 7.51 -3.39 3.54
C GLY A 69 6.42 -4.21 2.82
N ARG A 70 6.82 -5.05 1.85
CA ARG A 70 5.90 -5.83 1.02
C ARG A 70 6.46 -7.20 0.68
N LYS A 71 5.62 -8.23 0.75
CA LYS A 71 5.96 -9.61 0.39
C LYS A 71 6.44 -9.76 -1.05
N ASP A 72 5.77 -9.12 -2.01
CA ASP A 72 6.16 -9.22 -3.43
C ASP A 72 7.54 -8.61 -3.70
N HIS A 73 7.93 -7.59 -2.94
CA HIS A 73 9.28 -7.02 -3.03
C HIS A 73 10.33 -7.97 -2.45
N LEU A 74 10.04 -8.62 -1.31
CA LEU A 74 10.90 -9.66 -0.76
C LEU A 74 11.06 -10.84 -1.74
N THR A 75 9.97 -11.37 -2.30
CA THR A 75 10.04 -12.48 -3.26
C THR A 75 10.88 -12.13 -4.48
N ARG A 76 10.69 -10.92 -5.03
CA ARG A 76 11.50 -10.44 -6.16
C ARG A 76 12.97 -10.27 -5.78
N HIS A 77 13.26 -9.70 -4.61
CA HIS A 77 14.63 -9.58 -4.10
C HIS A 77 15.28 -10.95 -3.99
N THR A 78 14.61 -11.89 -3.32
CA THR A 78 15.09 -13.25 -3.11
C THR A 78 15.38 -13.94 -4.43
N LYS A 79 14.45 -13.86 -5.41
CA LYS A 79 14.66 -14.44 -6.74
C LYS A 79 15.83 -13.82 -7.51
N LYS A 80 16.09 -12.52 -7.34
CA LYS A 80 17.13 -11.80 -8.09
C LYS A 80 18.51 -11.90 -7.45
N THR A 81 18.56 -11.90 -6.12
CA THR A 81 19.81 -11.79 -5.35
C THR A 81 20.22 -13.12 -4.74
N HIS A 82 19.26 -13.99 -4.43
CA HIS A 82 19.46 -15.28 -3.78
C HIS A 82 18.97 -16.45 -4.65
N SER A 83 19.05 -16.31 -5.97
CA SER A 83 18.64 -17.34 -6.94
C SER A 83 19.31 -18.70 -6.69
N GLN A 84 20.58 -18.69 -6.31
CA GLN A 84 21.36 -19.90 -5.98
C GLN A 84 21.06 -20.48 -4.59
N GLU A 85 20.49 -19.70 -3.68
CA GLU A 85 20.13 -20.16 -2.33
C GLU A 85 18.70 -20.72 -2.31
N LEU A 86 17.79 -20.14 -3.12
CA LEU A 86 16.43 -20.66 -3.33
C LEU A 86 16.39 -22.10 -3.88
N MET A 87 17.40 -22.50 -4.65
CA MET A 87 17.48 -23.87 -5.17
C MET A 87 17.98 -24.89 -4.14
N LYS A 88 18.58 -24.45 -3.02
CA LYS A 88 19.02 -25.33 -1.92
C LYS A 88 17.88 -25.67 -0.96
N GLU A 89 16.94 -24.76 -0.73
CA GLU A 89 15.76 -25.02 0.11
C GLU A 89 14.84 -26.09 -0.49
N SER A 90 14.78 -26.21 -1.83
CA SER A 90 14.04 -27.28 -2.50
C SER A 90 14.62 -28.69 -2.27
N LEU A 91 15.90 -28.80 -1.89
CA LEU A 91 16.51 -30.10 -1.55
C LEU A 91 16.36 -30.49 -0.07
N GLN A 92 15.96 -29.57 0.81
CA GLN A 92 15.86 -29.83 2.26
C GLN A 92 14.44 -30.17 2.75
N THR A 93 13.45 -30.19 1.86
CA THR A 93 12.09 -30.64 2.19
C THR A 93 11.91 -32.17 2.07
N GLY A 94 12.96 -32.91 1.68
CA GLY A 94 12.96 -34.36 1.52
C GLY A 94 13.42 -35.17 2.74
N ASP A 95 14.02 -34.54 3.76
CA ASP A 95 14.61 -35.27 4.90
C ASP A 95 13.86 -35.02 6.22
N LEU A 96 12.56 -35.35 6.25
CA LEU A 96 11.79 -35.48 7.50
C LEU A 96 11.12 -36.86 7.67
N LEU A 97 11.64 -37.91 7.03
CA LEU A 97 11.18 -39.28 7.24
C LEU A 97 12.33 -40.31 7.27
N SER A 98 13.37 -40.10 8.09
CA SER A 98 14.39 -41.15 8.29
C SER A 98 15.07 -41.14 9.68
N THR A 99 14.32 -40.97 10.76
CA THR A 99 14.87 -41.16 12.12
C THR A 99 13.86 -41.73 13.13
N PHE A 100 13.07 -42.74 12.72
CA PHE A 100 12.48 -43.68 13.68
C PHE A 100 12.66 -45.11 13.18
N HIS A 101 13.90 -45.59 13.28
CA HIS A 101 14.18 -47.01 13.37
C HIS A 101 14.98 -47.25 14.65
N THR A 102 14.27 -47.41 15.77
CA THR A 102 14.54 -48.44 16.79
C THR A 102 13.29 -48.59 17.65
#